data_AF-A0A1E3KVJ0-F1
#
_entry.id   AF-A0A1E3KVJ0-F1
#
_cell.length_a   1.000
_cell.length_b   1.000
_cell.length_c   1.000
_cell.angle_alpha   90.00
_cell.angle_beta   90.00
_cell.angle_gamma   90.00
#
_symmetry.space_group_name_H-M   'P 1'
#
loop_
_entity.id
_entity.type
_entity.pdbx_description
1 polymer ?
#
loop_
_entity_poly.entity_id
_entity_poly.type
_entity_poly.pdbx_seq_one_letter_code
_entity_poly.pdbx_strand_id
1 'polypeptide(L)'
;MKQAYPVIVGDAANYDDYVRALDGGVTHIYNSVGGVKMGAYTQTLLKAIAMTHAPIEHIGDISAGGIYNEFRSGIRPYLSAVRTLYPKYTRDQVHKLDWYRDSGLAFTIFRPGLIKDGSETEIAPPTPDHHDIHEDEFDIN
;
A
#
# COMPACT_ATOMS: atom_id res chain seq x y z
N MET A 1 6.02 13.95 -27.87
CA MET A 1 6.97 12.85 -27.61
C MET A 1 6.56 12.20 -26.30
N LYS A 2 6.38 10.87 -26.24
CA LYS A 2 6.24 10.18 -24.94
C LYS A 2 7.55 10.40 -24.18
N GLN A 3 7.47 11.04 -23.03
CA GLN A 3 8.61 11.22 -22.14
C GLN A 3 9.09 9.82 -21.74
N ALA A 4 10.32 9.46 -22.12
CA ALA A 4 10.90 8.17 -21.78
C ALA A 4 11.32 8.24 -20.31
N TYR A 5 10.56 7.60 -19.43
CA TYR A 5 10.93 7.45 -18.03
C TYR A 5 11.99 6.35 -17.92
N PRO A 6 13.07 6.58 -17.15
CA PRO A 6 14.08 5.54 -16.92
C PRO A 6 13.45 4.34 -16.24
N VAL A 7 13.73 3.13 -16.75
CA VAL A 7 13.25 1.87 -16.18
C VAL A 7 14.43 1.15 -15.54
N ILE A 8 14.26 0.78 -14.27
CA ILE A 8 15.23 0.00 -13.52
C ILE A 8 14.62 -1.39 -13.29
N VAL A 9 15.25 -2.43 -13.85
CA VAL A 9 14.87 -3.82 -13.59
C VAL A 9 15.36 -4.20 -12.19
N GLY A 10 14.53 -4.86 -11.39
CA GLY A 10 14.89 -5.30 -10.03
C GLY A 10 13.80 -6.13 -9.36
N ASP A 11 14.09 -6.57 -8.14
CA ASP A 11 13.18 -7.32 -7.26
C ASP A 11 12.98 -6.58 -5.94
N ALA A 12 11.72 -6.40 -5.52
CA ALA A 12 11.38 -5.78 -4.23
C ALA A 12 11.84 -6.60 -3.01
N ALA A 13 12.22 -7.86 -3.20
CA ALA A 13 12.88 -8.66 -2.18
C ALA A 13 14.37 -8.33 -1.99
N ASN A 14 14.99 -7.62 -2.94
CA ASN A 14 16.42 -7.36 -2.98
C ASN A 14 16.74 -5.92 -2.54
N TYR A 15 17.57 -5.79 -1.51
CA TYR A 15 18.01 -4.51 -0.97
C TYR A 15 18.85 -3.71 -1.99
N ASP A 16 19.77 -4.35 -2.71
CA ASP A 16 20.68 -3.66 -3.63
C ASP A 16 19.94 -3.06 -4.84
N ASP A 17 18.81 -3.68 -5.22
CA ASP A 17 17.95 -3.16 -6.28
C ASP A 17 17.25 -1.86 -5.86
N TYR A 18 16.86 -1.72 -4.58
CA TYR A 18 16.37 -0.45 -4.05
C TYR A 18 17.47 0.61 -3.96
N VAL A 19 18.67 0.24 -3.51
CA VAL A 19 19.81 1.19 -3.47
C VAL A 19 20.08 1.76 -4.86
N ARG A 20 20.14 0.90 -5.88
CA ARG A 20 20.30 1.34 -7.28
C ARG A 20 19.15 2.23 -7.74
N ALA A 21 17.92 1.95 -7.31
CA ALA A 21 16.76 2.76 -7.68
C ALA A 21 16.74 4.15 -7.01
N LEU A 22 17.32 4.27 -5.81
CA LEU A 22 17.35 5.53 -5.05
C LEU A 22 18.48 6.48 -5.46
N ASP A 23 19.53 5.98 -6.12
CA ASP A 23 20.74 6.73 -6.51
C ASP A 23 20.44 7.94 -7.43
N GLY A 24 19.27 7.96 -8.09
CA GLY A 24 18.87 9.04 -8.99
C GLY A 24 18.41 10.36 -8.33
N GLY A 25 18.60 10.53 -7.01
CA GLY A 25 18.12 11.73 -6.30
C GLY A 25 16.60 11.78 -6.17
N VAL A 26 15.97 10.62 -6.00
CA VAL A 26 14.52 10.52 -5.79
C VAL A 26 14.14 11.27 -4.52
N THR A 27 13.10 12.10 -4.59
CA THR A 27 12.54 12.80 -3.41
C THR A 27 11.14 12.31 -3.05
N HIS A 28 10.44 11.68 -3.99
CA HIS A 28 9.07 11.20 -3.79
C HIS A 28 8.94 9.77 -4.28
N ILE A 29 8.27 8.93 -3.50
CA ILE A 29 8.03 7.53 -3.85
C ILE A 29 6.53 7.27 -3.87
N TYR A 30 6.07 6.60 -4.92
CA TYR A 30 4.79 5.92 -4.93
C TYR A 30 5.03 4.42 -4.85
N ASN A 31 4.79 3.82 -3.68
CA ASN A 31 4.97 2.41 -3.43
C ASN A 31 3.66 1.67 -3.69
N SER A 32 3.61 0.88 -4.77
CA SER A 32 2.47 0.01 -5.09
C SER A 32 2.82 -1.47 -4.99
N VAL A 33 3.89 -1.80 -4.24
CA VAL A 33 4.33 -3.20 -4.11
C VAL A 33 3.28 -3.98 -3.30
N GLY A 34 2.50 -4.80 -4.02
CA GLY A 34 1.39 -5.56 -3.47
C GLY A 34 1.70 -7.02 -3.12
N GLY A 35 0.64 -7.77 -2.86
CA GLY A 35 0.69 -9.21 -2.58
C GLY A 35 1.06 -9.56 -1.13
N VAL A 36 1.04 -10.85 -0.81
CA VAL A 36 1.15 -11.37 0.57
C VAL A 36 2.52 -11.16 1.23
N LYS A 37 3.53 -10.71 0.47
CA LYS A 37 4.90 -10.43 0.94
C LYS A 37 5.23 -8.94 1.08
N MET A 38 4.26 -8.06 0.80
CA MET A 38 4.39 -6.60 0.87
C MET A 38 5.08 -6.06 2.12
N GLY A 39 4.90 -6.71 3.29
CA GLY A 39 5.51 -6.27 4.53
C GLY A 39 7.04 -6.34 4.50
N ALA A 40 7.59 -7.44 4.00
CA ALA A 40 9.04 -7.59 3.85
C ALA A 40 9.60 -6.57 2.86
N TYR A 41 8.88 -6.35 1.75
CA TYR A 41 9.31 -5.43 0.70
C TYR A 41 9.31 -3.97 1.18
N THR A 42 8.28 -3.57 1.93
CA THR A 42 8.18 -2.24 2.54
C THR A 42 9.33 -1.99 3.51
N GLN A 43 9.65 -2.97 4.36
CA GLN A 43 10.78 -2.86 5.29
C GLN A 43 12.13 -2.81 4.57
N THR A 44 12.30 -3.56 3.48
CA THR A 44 13.53 -3.49 2.66
C THR A 44 13.69 -2.11 2.02
N LEU A 45 12.60 -1.52 1.50
CA LEU A 45 12.59 -0.15 0.99
C LEU A 45 12.99 0.85 2.08
N LEU A 46 12.33 0.82 3.25
CA LEU A 46 12.62 1.73 4.36
C LEU A 46 14.07 1.59 4.84
N LYS A 47 14.59 0.36 4.91
CA LYS A 47 16.00 0.10 5.21
C LYS A 47 16.91 0.74 4.16
N ALA A 48 16.61 0.58 2.86
CA ALA A 48 17.42 1.18 1.79
C ALA A 48 17.45 2.70 1.91
N ILE A 49 16.30 3.35 2.10
CA ILE A 49 16.21 4.80 2.30
C ILE A 49 17.06 5.26 3.48
N ALA A 50 16.94 4.58 4.63
CA ALA A 50 17.67 4.94 5.84
C ALA A 50 19.19 4.81 5.67
N MET A 51 19.64 3.75 4.96
CA MET A 51 21.07 3.46 4.79
C MET A 51 21.74 4.28 3.69
N THR A 52 21.01 4.68 2.66
CA THR A 52 21.55 5.51 1.56
C THR A 52 21.45 7.00 1.86
N HIS A 53 20.71 7.39 2.91
CA HIS A 53 20.36 8.79 3.18
C HIS A 53 19.73 9.47 1.95
N ALA A 54 18.91 8.71 1.19
CA ALA A 54 18.18 9.26 0.06
C ALA A 54 17.33 10.45 0.52
N PRO A 55 17.25 11.55 -0.26
CA PRO A 55 16.56 12.78 0.14
C PRO A 55 15.03 12.65 -0.02
N ILE A 56 14.46 11.58 0.53
CA ILE A 56 13.02 11.31 0.44
C ILE A 56 12.27 12.32 1.31
N GLU A 57 11.43 13.11 0.65
CA GLU A 57 10.54 14.08 1.27
C GLU A 57 9.19 13.44 1.61
N HIS A 58 8.66 12.59 0.71
CA HIS A 58 7.33 11.98 0.90
C HIS A 58 7.18 10.60 0.27
N ILE A 59 6.41 9.72 0.92
CA ILE A 59 6.01 8.42 0.37
C ILE A 59 4.49 8.27 0.32
N GLY A 60 3.94 8.07 -0.88
CA GLY A 60 2.60 7.53 -1.07
C GLY A 60 2.67 6.00 -1.12
N ASP A 61 1.86 5.28 -0.35
CA ASP A 61 1.80 3.81 -0.40
C ASP A 61 0.35 3.31 -0.40
N ILE A 62 0.11 2.22 -1.10
CA ILE A 62 -1.19 1.53 -1.14
C ILE A 62 -1.25 0.46 -0.04
N SER A 63 -2.30 0.55 0.76
CA SER A 63 -2.75 -0.49 1.68
C SER A 63 -4.08 -1.07 1.19
N ALA A 64 -4.88 -1.65 2.07
CA ALA A 64 -6.21 -2.14 1.76
C ALA A 64 -7.22 -1.57 2.77
N GLY A 65 -8.33 -1.05 2.26
CA GLY A 65 -9.44 -0.52 3.04
C GLY A 65 -10.08 -1.59 3.91
N GLY A 66 -10.40 -1.23 5.14
CA GLY A 66 -11.05 -2.12 6.11
C GLY A 66 -10.13 -3.04 6.90
N ILE A 67 -8.82 -2.90 6.74
CA ILE A 67 -7.85 -3.59 7.60
C ILE A 67 -7.67 -2.85 8.94
N TYR A 68 -7.89 -1.54 8.98
CA TYR A 68 -7.61 -0.69 10.15
C TYR A 68 -8.86 -0.40 10.98
N ASN A 69 -9.82 -1.34 10.97
CA ASN A 69 -11.10 -1.23 11.66
C ASN A 69 -11.93 -0.02 11.24
N GLU A 70 -11.84 0.39 9.98
CA GLU A 70 -12.65 1.48 9.45
C GLU A 70 -14.15 1.13 9.35
N PHE A 71 -14.53 -0.14 9.50
CA PHE A 71 -15.90 -0.64 9.36
C PHE A 71 -16.56 -0.98 10.72
N ARG A 72 -17.71 -0.35 11.03
CA ARG A 72 -18.43 -0.40 12.31
C ARG A 72 -19.23 -1.70 12.55
N SER A 73 -19.96 -2.22 11.56
CA SER A 73 -20.80 -3.42 11.72
C SER A 73 -20.00 -4.72 11.78
N GLY A 74 -18.75 -4.70 11.35
CA GLY A 74 -18.01 -5.94 11.14
C GLY A 74 -18.73 -6.90 10.17
N ILE A 75 -19.41 -6.41 9.12
CA ILE A 75 -19.88 -7.26 8.03
C ILE A 75 -18.65 -7.87 7.34
N ARG A 76 -18.53 -9.19 7.49
CA ARG A 76 -17.35 -10.06 7.34
C ARG A 76 -17.37 -11.01 6.10
N PRO A 77 -17.49 -10.57 4.84
CA PRO A 77 -17.28 -11.50 3.72
C PRO A 77 -15.86 -11.35 3.15
N TYR A 78 -15.50 -10.19 2.61
CA TYR A 78 -14.21 -10.03 1.92
C TYR A 78 -13.02 -9.85 2.87
N LEU A 79 -13.16 -8.97 3.86
CA LEU A 79 -12.06 -8.67 4.77
C LEU A 79 -11.84 -9.76 5.82
N SER A 80 -12.89 -10.51 6.19
CA SER A 80 -12.71 -11.71 7.02
C SER A 80 -11.93 -12.78 6.27
N ALA A 81 -12.22 -13.00 4.98
CA ALA A 81 -11.50 -13.96 4.15
C ALA A 81 -10.02 -13.57 4.01
N VAL A 82 -9.69 -12.30 3.78
CA VAL A 82 -8.29 -11.85 3.73
C VAL A 82 -7.61 -12.00 5.10
N ARG A 83 -8.28 -11.62 6.19
CA ARG A 83 -7.78 -11.77 7.58
C ARG A 83 -7.51 -13.23 7.94
N THR A 84 -8.41 -14.13 7.56
CA THR A 84 -8.34 -15.56 7.88
C THR A 84 -7.37 -16.31 6.97
N LEU A 85 -7.40 -16.06 5.66
CA LEU A 85 -6.55 -16.75 4.68
C LEU A 85 -5.13 -16.20 4.66
N TYR A 86 -4.94 -14.91 4.97
CA TYR A 86 -3.65 -14.23 4.95
C TYR A 86 -3.42 -13.39 6.22
N PRO A 87 -3.32 -14.04 7.40
CA PRO A 87 -3.15 -13.34 8.68
C PRO A 87 -1.86 -12.53 8.74
N LYS A 88 -0.78 -13.02 8.10
CA LYS A 88 0.48 -12.30 7.98
C LYS A 88 0.32 -11.00 7.18
N TYR A 89 -0.31 -11.07 6.01
CA TYR A 89 -0.56 -9.90 5.16
C TYR A 89 -1.37 -8.85 5.92
N THR A 90 -2.43 -9.28 6.62
CA THR A 90 -3.26 -8.37 7.42
C THR A 90 -2.44 -7.67 8.50
N ARG A 91 -1.66 -8.43 9.27
CA ARG A 91 -0.80 -7.85 10.30
C ARG A 91 0.22 -6.88 9.71
N ASP A 92 0.86 -7.26 8.61
CA ASP A 92 1.86 -6.44 7.95
C ASP A 92 1.24 -5.15 7.38
N GLN A 93 -0.02 -5.19 6.90
CA GLN A 93 -0.78 -4.00 6.53
C GLN A 93 -1.04 -3.09 7.73
N VAL A 94 -1.47 -3.63 8.88
CA VAL A 94 -1.67 -2.82 10.10
C VAL A 94 -0.37 -2.17 10.56
N HIS A 95 0.72 -2.93 10.64
CA HIS A 95 2.03 -2.42 11.10
C HIS A 95 2.69 -1.46 10.12
N LYS A 96 2.27 -1.42 8.84
CA LYS A 96 2.82 -0.49 7.84
C LYS A 96 2.75 0.96 8.33
N LEU A 97 1.65 1.35 8.98
CA LEU A 97 1.51 2.70 9.54
C LEU A 97 2.61 3.00 10.56
N ASP A 98 2.93 2.04 11.41
CA ASP A 98 3.94 2.20 12.45
C ASP A 98 5.34 2.23 11.83
N TRP A 99 5.64 1.37 10.84
CA TRP A 99 6.92 1.43 10.12
C TRP A 99 7.17 2.77 9.44
N TYR A 100 6.14 3.37 8.83
CA TYR A 100 6.29 4.70 8.24
C TYR A 100 6.43 5.80 9.30
N ARG A 101 5.67 5.75 10.41
CA ARG A 101 5.86 6.67 11.53
C ARG A 101 7.27 6.59 12.12
N ASP A 102 7.76 5.38 12.38
CA ASP A 102 9.07 5.11 12.96
C ASP A 102 10.21 5.52 12.01
N SER A 103 9.97 5.53 10.69
CA SER A 103 10.94 6.00 9.70
C SER A 103 11.19 7.51 9.74
N GLY A 104 10.27 8.29 10.32
CA GLY A 104 10.33 9.75 10.35
C GLY A 104 10.03 10.43 9.00
N LEU A 105 9.69 9.67 7.95
CA LEU A 105 9.33 10.20 6.63
C LEU A 105 7.90 10.76 6.65
N ALA A 106 7.63 11.81 5.85
CA ALA A 106 6.25 12.17 5.56
C ALA A 106 5.63 11.10 4.66
N PHE A 107 4.37 10.74 4.93
CA PHE A 107 3.74 9.66 4.18
C PHE A 107 2.22 9.84 4.01
N THR A 108 1.68 9.17 3.01
CA THR A 108 0.24 9.02 2.77
C THR A 108 -0.07 7.56 2.46
N ILE A 109 -0.98 6.96 3.22
CA ILE A 109 -1.47 5.61 2.94
C ILE A 109 -2.84 5.69 2.27
N PHE A 110 -2.91 5.24 1.03
CA PHE A 110 -4.15 5.03 0.30
C PHE A 110 -4.76 3.69 0.71
N ARG A 111 -6.03 3.67 1.10
CA ARG A 111 -6.73 2.47 1.57
C ARG A 111 -7.93 2.16 0.68
N PRO A 112 -7.69 1.75 -0.58
CA PRO A 112 -8.78 1.48 -1.50
C PRO A 112 -9.65 0.32 -1.00
N GLY A 113 -10.93 0.36 -1.36
CA GLY A 113 -11.79 -0.81 -1.27
C GLY A 113 -11.40 -1.87 -2.30
N LEU A 114 -12.36 -2.70 -2.70
CA LEU A 114 -12.15 -3.69 -3.76
C LEU A 114 -11.79 -3.00 -5.09
N ILE A 115 -10.59 -3.29 -5.58
CA ILE A 115 -10.10 -2.79 -6.87
C ILE A 115 -10.69 -3.64 -7.98
N LYS A 116 -11.19 -2.98 -9.04
CA LYS A 116 -11.72 -3.60 -10.25
C LYS A 116 -11.05 -2.97 -11.46
N ASP A 117 -10.85 -3.79 -12.49
CA ASP A 117 -10.44 -3.28 -13.79
C ASP A 117 -11.62 -2.54 -14.45
N GLY A 118 -11.34 -1.42 -15.12
CA GLY A 118 -12.36 -0.58 -15.74
C GLY A 118 -11.76 0.67 -16.37
N SER A 119 -12.60 1.47 -17.03
CA SER A 119 -12.16 2.78 -17.50
C SER A 119 -11.97 3.75 -16.33
N GLU A 120 -11.00 4.66 -16.42
CA GLU A 120 -10.63 5.60 -15.35
C GLU A 120 -11.81 6.45 -14.84
N THR A 121 -12.82 6.68 -15.67
CA THR A 121 -13.97 7.55 -15.37
C THR A 121 -15.26 6.77 -15.07
N GLU A 122 -15.26 5.45 -15.19
CA GLU A 122 -16.47 4.65 -15.01
C GLU A 122 -16.54 4.08 -13.60
N ILE A 123 -17.61 4.43 -12.91
CA ILE A 123 -17.95 3.84 -11.62
C ILE A 123 -18.57 2.47 -11.91
N ALA A 124 -17.76 1.42 -11.81
CA ALA A 124 -18.26 0.06 -11.93
C ALA A 124 -19.30 -0.20 -10.83
N PRO A 125 -20.50 -0.71 -11.17
CA PRO A 125 -21.49 -1.04 -10.15
C PRO A 125 -20.93 -2.09 -9.18
N PRO A 126 -21.39 -2.09 -7.91
CA PRO A 126 -21.03 -3.14 -6.96
C PRO A 126 -21.35 -4.51 -7.59
N THR A 127 -20.43 -5.47 -7.44
CA THR A 127 -20.75 -6.87 -7.76
C THR A 127 -21.69 -7.40 -6.68
N PRO A 128 -22.59 -8.37 -6.95
CA PRO A 128 -23.60 -8.83 -5.98
C PRO A 128 -23.05 -9.34 -4.64
N ASP A 129 -21.76 -9.71 -4.58
CA ASP A 129 -21.07 -10.13 -3.35
C ASP A 129 -20.55 -8.96 -2.48
N HIS A 130 -20.74 -7.71 -2.92
CA HIS A 130 -20.69 -6.58 -2.02
C HIS A 130 -21.99 -6.58 -1.22
N HIS A 131 -21.96 -7.13 -0.02
CA HIS A 131 -22.94 -6.72 0.98
C HIS A 131 -22.94 -5.19 1.02
N ASP A 132 -24.10 -4.55 0.89
CA ASP A 132 -24.24 -3.09 0.88
C ASP A 132 -23.60 -2.50 2.15
N ILE A 133 -22.36 -2.02 2.03
CA ILE A 133 -21.68 -1.33 3.13
C ILE A 133 -22.19 0.11 3.10
N HIS A 134 -23.09 0.43 4.02
CA HIS A 134 -23.66 1.76 4.15
C HIS A 134 -22.62 2.79 4.64
N GLU A 135 -22.83 4.09 4.38
CA GLU A 135 -21.87 5.14 4.78
C GLU A 135 -21.70 5.26 6.31
N ASP A 136 -22.73 4.93 7.07
CA ASP A 136 -22.70 4.86 8.54
C ASP A 136 -21.86 3.69 9.07
N GLU A 137 -21.37 2.83 8.18
CA GLU A 137 -20.40 1.79 8.49
C GLU A 137 -18.98 2.33 8.63
N PHE A 138 -18.67 3.55 8.19
CA PHE A 138 -17.30 4.05 8.25
C PHE A 138 -17.04 4.84 9.55
N ASP A 139 -15.96 4.50 10.27
CA ASP A 139 -15.38 5.39 11.27
C ASP A 139 -14.57 6.48 10.57
N ILE A 140 -15.27 7.53 10.13
CA ILE A 140 -14.64 8.75 9.60
C ILE A 140 -14.13 9.57 10.80
N ASN A 141 -12.85 9.39 11.13
CA ASN A 141 -12.11 10.29 12.02
C ASN A 141 -11.51 11.46 11.24
#